data_AF-A0A1G3AUB4-F1
#
_entry.id   AF-A0A1G3AUB4-F1
#
_cell.length_a   1.000
_cell.length_b   1.000
_cell.length_c   1.000
_cell.angle_alpha   90.00
_cell.angle_beta   90.00
_cell.angle_gamma   90.00
#
_symmetry.space_group_name_H-M   'P 1'
#
loop_
_entity.id
_entity.type
_entity.pdbx_description
1 polymer ?
#
loop_
_entity_poly.entity_id
_entity_poly.type
_entity_poly.pdbx_seq_one_letter_code
_entity_poly.pdbx_strand_id
1 'polypeptide(L)'
;MEAGKDIYLQKPMSLHVAESLAVERAVRKHAAISQVGTQIHSGENYRRVVEWIRSGRLGPISVVRTFFAINQGPEGIGRAPEVDPPEGFDWNQWVGPYPMRPFNWLIIQNGSNRCSFSEFGDWTSTSTA
;
A
#
# COMPACT_ATOMS: atom_id res chain seq x y z
N MET A 1 11.83 -15.20 -9.57
CA MET A 1 12.45 -16.28 -8.77
C MET A 1 12.73 -17.52 -9.60
N GLU A 2 11.85 -17.91 -10.53
CA GLU A 2 12.13 -18.97 -11.52
C GLU A 2 13.48 -18.78 -12.25
N ALA A 3 13.89 -17.52 -12.48
CA ALA A 3 15.21 -17.19 -13.02
C ALA A 3 16.40 -17.36 -12.03
N GLY A 4 16.20 -17.96 -10.86
CA GLY A 4 17.24 -18.15 -9.82
C GLY A 4 17.73 -16.87 -9.15
N LYS A 5 16.92 -15.79 -9.16
CA LYS A 5 17.29 -14.48 -8.61
C LYS A 5 16.47 -14.11 -7.38
N ASP A 6 17.17 -13.49 -6.44
CA ASP A 6 16.58 -12.75 -5.33
C ASP A 6 15.87 -11.49 -5.83
N ILE A 7 14.90 -11.00 -5.07
CA ILE A 7 14.07 -9.89 -5.48
C ILE A 7 13.93 -8.81 -4.40
N TYR A 8 13.92 -7.57 -4.85
CA TYR A 8 13.49 -6.43 -4.05
C TYR A 8 12.18 -5.90 -4.64
N LEU A 9 11.17 -5.67 -3.80
CA LEU A 9 9.83 -5.24 -4.19
C LEU A 9 9.51 -3.90 -3.55
N GLN A 10 9.31 -2.85 -4.35
CA GLN A 10 8.88 -1.53 -3.85
C GLN A 10 7.48 -1.66 -3.22
N LYS A 11 7.18 -0.91 -2.15
CA LYS A 11 5.85 -0.85 -1.54
C LYS A 11 4.86 0.03 -2.35
N PRO A 12 3.58 -0.35 -2.47
CA PRO A 12 2.99 -1.61 -2.02
C PRO A 12 3.47 -2.79 -2.89
N MET A 13 3.71 -3.93 -2.25
CA MET A 13 4.27 -5.12 -2.91
C MET A 13 3.27 -5.76 -3.90
N SER A 14 1.97 -5.73 -3.57
CA SER A 14 0.90 -6.32 -4.36
C SER A 14 -0.39 -5.54 -4.19
N LEU A 15 -1.35 -5.75 -5.09
CA LEU A 15 -2.68 -5.16 -5.03
C LEU A 15 -3.64 -6.02 -4.19
N HIS A 16 -3.51 -7.35 -4.30
CA HIS A 16 -4.36 -8.32 -3.62
C HIS A 16 -3.55 -9.26 -2.72
N VAL A 17 -4.20 -9.80 -1.68
CA VAL A 17 -3.57 -10.76 -0.74
C VAL A 17 -3.11 -12.02 -1.46
N ALA A 18 -3.89 -12.52 -2.43
CA ALA A 18 -3.56 -13.73 -3.18
C ALA A 18 -2.22 -13.62 -3.91
N GLU A 19 -1.88 -12.42 -4.42
CA GLU A 19 -0.61 -12.13 -5.08
C GLU A 19 0.55 -12.16 -4.07
N SER A 20 0.37 -11.54 -2.90
CA SER A 20 1.35 -11.62 -1.81
C SER A 20 1.65 -13.06 -1.41
N LEU A 21 0.62 -13.91 -1.28
CA LEU A 21 0.78 -15.33 -0.97
C LEU A 21 1.45 -16.09 -2.13
N ALA A 22 1.20 -15.72 -3.38
CA ALA A 22 1.88 -16.31 -4.52
C ALA A 22 3.38 -15.98 -4.52
N VAL A 23 3.74 -14.74 -4.20
CA VAL A 23 5.14 -14.33 -3.99
C VAL A 23 5.76 -15.14 -2.87
N GLU A 24 5.12 -15.23 -1.69
CA GLU A 24 5.63 -16.01 -0.56
C GLU A 24 5.89 -17.48 -0.93
N ARG A 25 4.95 -18.13 -1.63
CA ARG A 25 5.12 -19.50 -2.12
C ARG A 25 6.30 -19.61 -3.09
N ALA A 26 6.47 -18.66 -3.98
CA ALA A 26 7.60 -18.64 -4.90
C ALA A 26 8.94 -18.47 -4.14
N VAL A 27 9.00 -17.58 -3.13
CA VAL A 27 10.21 -17.38 -2.31
C VAL A 27 10.65 -18.70 -1.69
N ARG A 28 9.70 -19.40 -1.06
CA ARG A 28 9.94 -20.70 -0.43
C ARG A 28 10.34 -21.77 -1.43
N LYS A 29 9.61 -21.89 -2.55
CA LYS A 29 9.87 -22.90 -3.59
C LYS A 29 11.27 -22.77 -4.17
N HIS A 30 11.74 -21.55 -4.38
CA HIS A 30 13.02 -21.28 -5.03
C HIS A 30 14.17 -21.01 -4.06
N ALA A 31 13.93 -21.10 -2.74
CA ALA A 31 14.87 -20.69 -1.70
C ALA A 31 15.49 -19.30 -1.96
N ALA A 32 14.68 -18.39 -2.54
CA ALA A 32 15.11 -17.05 -2.89
C ALA A 32 15.02 -16.12 -1.67
N ILE A 33 15.75 -15.01 -1.70
CA ILE A 33 15.60 -13.89 -0.77
C ILE A 33 14.64 -12.88 -1.39
N SER A 34 13.66 -12.41 -0.60
CA SER A 34 12.80 -11.29 -0.97
C SER A 34 12.81 -10.20 0.08
N GLN A 35 12.92 -8.94 -0.34
CA GLN A 35 12.77 -7.79 0.54
C GLN A 35 11.72 -6.81 0.00
N VAL A 36 10.74 -6.47 0.83
CA VAL A 36 9.82 -5.37 0.55
C VAL A 36 10.46 -4.05 0.98
N GLY A 37 10.37 -3.05 0.11
CA GLY A 37 10.92 -1.72 0.26
C GLY A 37 10.16 -0.86 1.26
N THR A 38 9.91 -1.34 2.48
CA THR A 38 9.31 -0.56 3.56
C THR A 38 10.39 0.29 4.22
N GLN A 39 10.70 1.45 3.62
CA GLN A 39 11.88 2.26 3.93
C GLN A 39 11.99 2.64 5.40
N ILE A 40 10.87 2.84 6.10
CA ILE A 40 10.87 3.22 7.51
C ILE A 40 11.57 2.18 8.42
N HIS A 41 11.69 0.92 7.98
CA HIS A 41 12.41 -0.13 8.70
C HIS A 41 13.92 -0.14 8.45
N SER A 42 14.46 0.68 7.55
CA SER A 42 15.91 0.73 7.29
C SER A 42 16.68 1.48 8.37
N GLY A 43 16.00 2.33 9.15
CA GLY A 43 16.59 3.06 10.27
C GLY A 43 16.68 2.26 11.56
N GLU A 44 17.31 2.84 12.58
CA GLU A 44 17.56 2.14 13.86
C GLU A 44 16.31 2.02 14.75
N ASN A 45 15.34 2.94 14.62
CA ASN A 45 14.21 3.03 15.54
C ASN A 45 13.40 1.72 15.58
N TYR A 46 12.93 1.24 14.43
CA TYR A 46 12.12 0.02 14.37
C TYR A 46 12.88 -1.24 14.76
N ARG A 47 14.19 -1.29 14.49
CA ARG A 47 15.03 -2.45 14.87
C ARG A 47 15.09 -2.61 16.38
N ARG A 48 15.30 -1.51 17.12
CA ARG A 48 15.30 -1.50 18.59
C ARG A 48 13.96 -1.92 19.18
N VAL A 49 12.84 -1.45 18.60
CA VAL A 49 11.49 -1.85 19.04
C VAL A 49 11.28 -3.36 18.85
N VAL A 50 11.66 -3.90 17.69
CA VAL A 50 11.56 -5.34 17.41
C VAL A 50 12.44 -6.16 18.36
N GLU A 51 13.66 -5.73 18.62
CA GLU A 51 14.57 -6.38 19.58
C GLU A 51 13.96 -6.43 20.98
N TRP A 52 13.38 -5.33 21.43
CA TRP A 52 12.80 -5.24 22.77
C TRP A 52 11.53 -6.11 22.93
N ILE A 53 10.70 -6.19 21.89
CA ILE A 53 9.55 -7.10 21.85
C ILE A 53 10.04 -8.55 21.88
N ARG A 54 11.00 -8.91 21.01
CA ARG A 54 11.53 -10.27 20.91
C ARG A 54 12.30 -10.73 22.15
N SER A 55 12.86 -9.79 22.92
CA SER A 55 13.59 -10.14 24.15
C SER A 55 12.67 -10.65 25.27
N GLY A 56 11.34 -10.60 25.10
CA GLY A 56 10.36 -11.06 26.11
C GLY A 56 10.28 -10.18 27.36
N ARG A 57 10.98 -9.05 27.41
CA ARG A 57 11.07 -8.18 28.61
C ARG A 57 9.76 -7.45 28.94
N LEU A 58 8.89 -7.30 27.95
CA LEU A 58 7.57 -6.68 28.11
C LEU A 58 6.51 -7.65 28.65
N GLY A 59 6.85 -8.95 28.78
CA GLY A 59 5.88 -9.99 29.09
C GLY A 59 4.89 -10.24 27.94
N PRO A 60 3.78 -10.96 28.20
CA PRO A 60 2.73 -11.18 27.21
C PRO A 60 2.07 -9.86 26.78
N ILE A 61 2.09 -9.56 25.49
CA ILE A 61 1.46 -8.37 24.92
C ILE A 61 -0.01 -8.69 24.59
N SER A 62 -0.94 -8.06 25.31
CA SER A 62 -2.38 -8.27 25.10
C SER A 62 -3.00 -7.32 24.07
N VAL A 63 -2.47 -6.10 23.93
CA VAL A 63 -3.03 -5.07 23.04
C VAL A 63 -1.92 -4.24 22.43
N VAL A 64 -2.03 -3.97 21.13
CA VAL A 64 -1.21 -3.00 20.39
C VAL A 64 -2.14 -2.00 19.71
N ARG A 65 -1.84 -0.71 19.82
CA ARG A 65 -2.56 0.36 19.11
C ARG A 65 -1.57 1.14 18.26
N THR A 66 -1.86 1.23 16.98
CA THR A 66 -1.08 2.01 16.02
C THR A 66 -1.98 3.08 15.41
N PHE A 67 -1.43 4.28 15.24
CA PHE A 67 -2.16 5.39 14.64
C PHE A 67 -1.43 5.83 13.37
N PHE A 68 -2.20 6.05 12.32
CA PHE A 68 -1.73 6.71 11.12
C PHE A 68 -2.52 8.00 10.98
N ALA A 69 -1.81 9.13 11.10
CA ALA A 69 -2.40 10.45 10.98
C ALA A 69 -1.87 11.12 9.72
N ILE A 70 -2.77 11.56 8.87
CA ILE A 70 -2.46 12.48 7.77
C ILE A 70 -3.00 13.84 8.18
N ASN A 71 -2.23 14.90 7.97
CA ASN A 71 -2.72 16.26 8.12
C ASN A 71 -3.64 16.60 6.93
N GLN A 72 -4.92 16.25 7.05
CA GLN A 72 -5.96 16.63 6.09
C GLN A 72 -6.84 17.73 6.69
N GLY A 73 -7.32 18.64 5.84
CA GLY A 73 -8.34 19.59 6.23
C GLY A 73 -9.67 18.90 6.55
N PRO A 74 -10.63 19.61 7.16
CA PRO A 74 -11.95 19.05 7.50
C PRO A 74 -12.70 18.42 6.31
N GLU A 75 -12.41 18.88 5.08
CA GLU A 75 -13.01 18.41 3.84
C GLU A 75 -12.16 17.35 3.10
N GLY A 76 -11.11 16.82 3.75
CA GLY A 76 -10.18 15.89 3.12
C GLY A 76 -9.37 16.57 2.02
N ILE A 77 -9.34 15.95 0.83
CA ILE A 77 -8.69 16.52 -0.37
C ILE A 77 -9.58 17.52 -1.13
N GLY A 78 -10.84 17.72 -0.68
CA GLY A 78 -11.83 18.57 -1.35
C GLY A 78 -12.57 17.87 -2.49
N ARG A 79 -13.32 18.64 -3.28
CA ARG A 79 -14.03 18.18 -4.49
C ARG A 79 -13.60 19.01 -5.70
N ALA A 80 -13.46 18.35 -6.85
CA ALA A 80 -13.21 19.00 -8.14
C ALA A 80 -14.29 18.63 -9.14
N PRO A 81 -14.57 19.49 -10.13
CA PRO A 81 -15.50 19.16 -11.18
C PRO A 81 -15.02 17.94 -11.97
N GLU A 82 -15.98 17.09 -12.33
CA GLU A 82 -15.77 16.02 -13.29
C GLU A 82 -15.62 16.63 -14.67
N VAL A 83 -14.53 16.29 -15.35
CA VAL A 83 -14.20 16.78 -16.70
C VAL A 83 -13.68 15.64 -17.54
N ASP A 84 -13.62 15.83 -18.86
CA ASP A 84 -12.98 14.85 -19.72
C ASP A 84 -11.47 14.79 -19.45
N PRO A 85 -10.85 13.60 -19.54
CA PRO A 85 -9.41 13.45 -19.49
C PRO A 85 -8.73 14.34 -20.54
N PRO A 86 -7.54 14.90 -20.25
CA PRO A 86 -6.77 15.68 -21.23
C PRO A 86 -6.48 14.85 -22.48
N GLU A 87 -6.36 15.54 -23.62
CA GLU A 87 -5.98 14.90 -24.88
C GLU A 87 -4.65 14.13 -24.71
N GLY A 88 -4.64 12.87 -25.15
CA GLY A 88 -3.49 11.97 -25.04
C GLY A 88 -3.33 11.28 -23.67
N PHE A 89 -4.22 11.51 -22.70
CA PHE A 89 -4.21 10.82 -21.43
C PHE A 89 -5.18 9.63 -21.42
N ASP A 90 -4.64 8.40 -21.49
CA ASP A 90 -5.45 7.18 -21.42
C ASP A 90 -5.96 6.96 -19.99
N TRP A 91 -7.16 7.46 -19.75
CA TRP A 91 -7.82 7.35 -18.45
C TRP A 91 -8.20 5.91 -18.11
N ASN A 92 -8.59 5.10 -19.09
CA ASN A 92 -8.93 3.70 -18.87
C ASN A 92 -7.72 2.91 -18.39
N GLN A 93 -6.55 3.15 -19.00
CA GLN A 93 -5.30 2.57 -18.55
C GLN A 93 -4.90 3.05 -17.15
N TRP A 94 -5.10 4.35 -16.85
CA TRP A 94 -4.75 4.91 -15.54
C TRP A 94 -5.60 4.34 -14.40
N VAL A 95 -6.92 4.22 -14.60
CA VAL A 95 -7.85 3.61 -13.64
C VAL A 95 -7.52 2.12 -13.48
N GLY A 96 -7.20 1.46 -14.58
CA GLY A 96 -6.82 0.05 -14.60
C GLY A 96 -8.00 -0.86 -14.21
N PRO A 97 -7.80 -1.87 -13.34
CA PRO A 97 -8.82 -2.87 -13.02
C PRO A 97 -9.91 -2.35 -12.07
N TYR A 98 -9.81 -1.11 -11.60
CA TYR A 98 -10.80 -0.53 -10.70
C TYR A 98 -12.08 -0.14 -11.46
N PRO A 99 -13.24 -0.06 -10.78
CA PRO A 99 -14.46 0.47 -11.39
C PRO A 99 -14.21 1.82 -12.05
N MET A 100 -14.68 1.98 -13.29
CA MET A 100 -14.51 3.21 -14.05
C MET A 100 -15.16 4.39 -13.33
N ARG A 101 -14.48 5.54 -13.34
CA ARG A 101 -14.95 6.76 -12.69
C ARG A 101 -14.71 7.98 -13.55
N PRO A 102 -15.49 9.06 -13.38
CA PRO A 102 -15.22 10.33 -14.04
C PRO A 102 -13.84 10.86 -13.67
N PHE A 103 -13.17 11.48 -14.64
CA PHE A 103 -11.89 12.13 -14.39
C PHE A 103 -12.10 13.44 -13.62
N ASN A 104 -11.20 13.72 -12.67
CA ASN A 104 -11.07 15.03 -12.06
C ASN A 104 -9.59 15.30 -11.73
N TRP A 105 -9.22 16.58 -11.67
CA TRP A 105 -7.83 16.99 -11.49
C TRP A 105 -7.24 16.67 -10.11
N LEU A 106 -8.07 16.56 -9.07
CA LEU A 106 -7.57 16.28 -7.72
C LEU A 106 -6.95 14.89 -7.62
N ILE A 107 -7.54 13.90 -8.28
CA ILE A 107 -7.10 12.49 -8.21
C ILE A 107 -5.66 12.29 -8.71
N ILE A 108 -5.24 13.06 -9.72
CA ILE A 108 -3.92 12.90 -10.35
C ILE A 108 -2.87 13.89 -9.84
N GLN A 109 -3.25 14.85 -9.00
CA GLN A 109 -2.38 15.94 -8.58
C GLN A 109 -1.11 15.45 -7.86
N ASN A 110 -1.24 14.42 -7.02
CA ASN A 110 -0.11 13.79 -6.35
C ASN A 110 -0.49 12.38 -5.82
N GLY A 111 0.54 11.63 -5.37
CA GLY A 111 0.35 10.27 -4.86
C GLY A 111 -0.54 10.17 -3.61
N SER A 112 -0.59 11.21 -2.77
CA SER A 112 -1.43 11.25 -1.56
C SER A 112 -2.92 11.40 -1.88
N ASN A 113 -3.26 12.13 -2.96
CA ASN A 113 -4.65 12.29 -3.38
C ASN A 113 -5.21 10.98 -3.95
N ARG A 114 -4.38 10.19 -4.64
CA ARG A 114 -4.76 8.86 -5.13
C ARG A 114 -5.04 7.87 -3.99
N CYS A 115 -4.33 7.96 -2.87
CA CYS A 115 -4.55 7.08 -1.72
C CYS A 115 -5.42 7.70 -0.63
N SER A 116 -6.10 8.82 -0.90
CA SER A 116 -7.08 9.36 0.03
C SER A 116 -8.19 8.33 0.22
N PHE A 117 -8.30 7.84 1.45
CA PHE A 117 -9.27 6.81 1.85
C PHE A 117 -10.72 7.17 1.50
N SER A 118 -11.01 8.47 1.40
CA SER A 118 -12.32 9.01 0.99
C SER A 118 -12.67 8.74 -0.46
N GLU A 119 -11.67 8.67 -1.34
CA GLU A 119 -11.87 8.56 -2.78
C GLU A 119 -11.93 7.10 -3.22
N PHE A 120 -10.93 6.28 -2.89
CA PHE A 120 -10.76 4.96 -3.51
C PHE A 120 -11.22 3.77 -2.65
N GLY A 121 -11.80 4.04 -1.48
CA GLY A 121 -12.11 3.00 -0.50
C GLY A 121 -10.87 2.49 0.22
N ASP A 122 -11.05 1.83 1.34
CA ASP A 122 -9.95 1.32 2.14
C ASP A 122 -9.20 0.15 1.44
N TRP A 123 -7.99 -0.14 1.90
CA TRP A 123 -7.24 -1.35 1.51
C TRP A 123 -7.84 -2.64 2.10
N THR A 124 -8.86 -2.51 2.93
CA THR A 124 -9.59 -3.58 3.61
C THR A 124 -10.97 -3.76 3.01
N SER A 125 -11.14 -3.54 1.70
CA SER A 125 -12.39 -3.83 1.00
C SER A 125 -12.61 -5.33 1.06
N THR A 126 -13.08 -5.79 2.22
CA THR A 126 -14.06 -6.84 2.33
C THR A 126 -15.17 -6.36 1.43
N SER A 127 -15.17 -6.91 0.22
CA SER A 127 -16.36 -7.42 -0.43
C SER A 127 -17.36 -7.89 0.65
N THR A 128 -18.14 -6.96 1.18
CA THR A 128 -19.48 -7.30 1.65
C THR A 128 -20.34 -7.32 0.41
N ALA A 129 -20.91 -8.50 0.21
CA ALA A 129 -21.82 -8.90 -0.85
C ALA A 129 -23.00 -7.92 -1.03
#